data_AF-A0A7R9ZL77-F1
#
_entry.id   AF-A0A7R9ZL77-F1
#
_cell.length_a   1.000
_cell.length_b   1.000
_cell.length_c   1.000
_cell.angle_alpha   90.00
_cell.angle_beta   90.00
_cell.angle_gamma   90.00
#
_symmetry.space_group_name_H-M   'P 1'
#
loop_
_entity.id
_entity.type
_entity.pdbx_description
1 polymer ?
#
loop_
_entity_poly.entity_id
_entity_poly.type
_entity_poly.pdbx_seq_one_letter_code
_entity_poly.pdbx_strand_id
1 'polypeptide(L)'
;TGAARTIDADGIVLALNGKGMASVVEQSPDLAKSPVFSRAASMKNGIDVISTRIWLDTYIDTTRTPANVFSRFEALRGAGGTFFMLDQLQKDNESALWGDDEAGPQGSVIACDFYNAGSLMSLPDSELIDILMKDLLPEAVPEFGQAKVVDSWVGKYPGAVSWFSPGSFTRRPPVQGAPQELPGITCAGDWVRLGSDLEQTTAKGLCQERAYVSGIHAANILLDRIVPASSGQDRQEVLPIRDDEFPFKAGSQLNKQVMKVLPRFWVR
;
A
#
# COMPACT_ATOMS: atom_id res chain seq x y z
N THR A 1 3.35 27.15 -12.48
CA THR A 1 3.78 28.10 -11.41
C THR A 1 2.61 28.28 -10.47
N GLY A 2 2.61 27.58 -9.33
CA GLY A 2 1.54 27.70 -8.33
C GLY A 2 1.74 28.95 -7.49
N ALA A 3 0.69 29.76 -7.32
CA ALA A 3 0.72 30.86 -6.37
C ALA A 3 0.91 30.30 -4.95
N ALA A 4 1.84 30.87 -4.19
CA ALA A 4 1.99 30.53 -2.78
C ALA A 4 0.69 30.93 -2.04
N ARG A 5 0.18 30.01 -1.21
CA ARG A 5 -0.99 30.24 -0.36
C ARG A 5 -0.59 29.93 1.07
N THR A 6 -0.96 30.82 1.98
CA THR A 6 -0.83 30.61 3.41
C THR A 6 -2.17 30.16 3.96
N ILE A 7 -2.16 29.13 4.80
CA ILE A 7 -3.34 28.62 5.50
C ILE A 7 -3.01 28.66 6.98
N ASP A 8 -3.81 29.39 7.77
CA ASP A 8 -3.72 29.36 9.22
C ASP A 8 -4.32 28.05 9.73
N ALA A 9 -3.56 27.31 10.54
CA ALA A 9 -3.97 26.02 11.08
C ALA A 9 -3.43 25.82 12.50
N ASP A 10 -4.28 25.33 13.40
CA ASP A 10 -3.92 25.01 14.78
C ASP A 10 -3.10 23.71 14.90
N GLY A 11 -3.17 22.86 13.87
CA GLY A 11 -2.42 21.61 13.82
C GLY A 11 -2.41 20.99 12.42
N ILE A 12 -1.43 20.10 12.20
CA ILE A 12 -1.13 19.51 10.90
C ILE A 12 -0.99 17.99 11.03
N VAL A 13 -1.70 17.25 10.18
CA VAL A 13 -1.48 15.81 9.99
C VAL A 13 -0.70 15.60 8.71
N LEU A 14 0.55 15.14 8.82
CA LEU A 14 1.39 14.79 7.68
C LEU A 14 1.02 13.39 7.16
N ALA A 15 0.05 13.32 6.25
CA ALA A 15 -0.37 12.11 5.54
C ALA A 15 0.45 11.90 4.26
N LEU A 16 1.78 11.79 4.40
CA LEU A 16 2.73 11.78 3.28
C LEU A 16 3.44 10.43 3.17
N ASN A 17 3.74 9.99 1.95
CA ASN A 17 4.73 8.92 1.73
C ASN A 17 6.17 9.47 1.92
N GLY A 18 7.17 8.59 1.81
CA GLY A 18 8.58 8.98 1.99
C GLY A 18 9.04 10.11 1.07
N LYS A 19 8.61 10.10 -0.21
CA LYS A 19 8.90 11.16 -1.18
C LYS A 19 8.27 12.50 -0.79
N GLY A 20 7.00 12.49 -0.41
CA GLY A 20 6.29 13.68 0.07
C GLY A 20 6.91 14.24 1.34
N MET A 21 7.26 13.36 2.30
CA MET A 21 7.95 13.73 3.53
C MET A 21 9.28 14.44 3.23
N ALA A 22 10.09 13.88 2.33
CA ALA A 22 11.35 14.51 1.92
C ALA A 22 11.13 15.88 1.30
N SER A 23 10.17 16.01 0.38
CA SER A 23 9.84 17.30 -0.25
C SER A 23 9.45 18.37 0.77
N VAL A 24 8.65 18.02 1.79
CA VAL A 24 8.23 18.97 2.83
C VAL A 24 9.39 19.33 3.75
N VAL A 25 10.18 18.36 4.17
CA VAL A 25 11.32 18.57 5.07
C VAL A 25 12.42 19.40 4.40
N GLU A 26 12.72 19.15 3.12
CA GLU A 26 13.72 19.92 2.34
C GLU A 26 13.34 21.41 2.20
N GLN A 27 12.06 21.73 2.25
CA GLN A 27 11.53 23.10 2.14
C GLN A 27 11.27 23.77 3.49
N SER A 28 11.44 23.06 4.61
CA SER A 28 11.16 23.56 5.96
C SER A 28 12.40 23.46 6.86
N PRO A 29 13.12 24.57 7.11
CA PRO A 29 14.31 24.58 7.95
C PRO A 29 14.09 24.03 9.36
N ASP A 30 12.90 24.22 9.93
CA ASP A 30 12.59 23.74 11.28
C ASP A 30 12.28 22.24 11.31
N LEU A 31 11.56 21.72 10.31
CA LEU A 31 11.39 20.27 10.17
C LEU A 31 12.71 19.56 9.87
N ALA A 32 13.59 20.17 9.07
CA ALA A 32 14.90 19.63 8.74
C ALA A 32 15.82 19.46 9.96
N LYS A 33 15.70 20.33 10.97
CA LYS A 33 16.47 20.22 12.23
C LYS A 33 15.95 19.11 13.14
N SER A 34 14.68 18.72 13.01
CA SER A 34 14.12 17.66 13.84
C SER A 34 14.69 16.30 13.43
N PRO A 35 15.31 15.55 14.36
CA PRO A 35 15.83 14.22 14.06
C PRO A 35 14.72 13.23 13.65
N VAL A 36 13.48 13.45 14.07
CA VAL A 36 12.34 12.60 13.70
C VAL A 36 12.01 12.76 12.22
N PHE A 37 11.84 14.00 11.77
CA PHE A 37 11.42 14.29 10.40
C PHE A 37 12.56 14.14 9.39
N SER A 38 13.80 14.52 9.73
CA SER A 38 14.97 14.28 8.86
C SER A 38 15.24 12.78 8.63
N ARG A 39 15.07 11.93 9.66
CA ARG A 39 15.14 10.46 9.50
C ARG A 39 14.03 9.93 8.61
N ALA A 40 12.80 10.41 8.79
CA ALA A 40 11.67 10.01 7.94
C ALA A 40 11.89 10.43 6.48
N ALA A 41 12.37 11.66 6.24
CA ALA A 41 12.73 12.18 4.92
C ALA A 41 13.86 11.36 4.25
N SER A 42 14.75 10.73 5.01
CA SER A 42 15.78 9.84 4.44
C SER A 42 15.20 8.59 3.77
N MET A 43 13.92 8.26 4.01
CA MET A 43 13.19 7.16 3.35
C MET A 43 12.51 7.60 2.05
N LYS A 44 13.09 8.56 1.32
CA LYS A 44 12.51 9.11 0.08
C LYS A 44 12.43 8.15 -1.10
N ASN A 45 13.21 7.08 -1.07
CA ASN A 45 13.24 6.07 -2.12
C ASN A 45 12.08 5.09 -1.90
N GLY A 46 11.16 5.03 -2.86
CA GLY A 46 10.15 3.98 -2.98
C GLY A 46 10.54 2.95 -4.04
N ILE A 47 9.72 1.91 -4.20
CA ILE A 47 9.77 1.03 -5.37
C ILE A 47 8.83 1.53 -6.45
N ASP A 48 9.20 1.27 -7.70
CA ASP A 48 8.36 1.55 -8.86
C ASP A 48 7.25 0.51 -8.95
N VAL A 49 6.05 0.98 -9.28
CA VAL A 49 4.87 0.14 -9.50
C VAL A 49 4.24 0.49 -10.84
N ILE A 50 3.79 -0.53 -11.56
CA ILE A 50 2.93 -0.37 -12.72
C ILE A 50 1.61 -1.04 -12.39
N SER A 51 0.49 -0.36 -12.61
CA SER A 51 -0.84 -0.92 -12.46
C SER A 51 -1.51 -0.95 -13.82
N THR A 52 -2.25 -2.02 -14.10
CA THR A 52 -2.96 -2.20 -15.36
C THR A 52 -4.40 -2.61 -15.11
N ARG A 53 -5.26 -2.21 -16.03
CA ARG A 53 -6.63 -2.73 -16.17
C ARG A 53 -6.78 -3.27 -17.58
N ILE A 54 -7.36 -4.45 -17.72
CA ILE A 54 -7.56 -5.12 -19.01
C ILE A 54 -9.01 -5.57 -19.08
N TRP A 55 -9.69 -5.18 -20.15
CA TRP A 55 -11.05 -5.60 -20.46
C TRP A 55 -10.99 -6.63 -21.58
N LEU A 56 -11.64 -7.78 -21.39
CA LEU A 56 -11.63 -8.88 -22.34
C LEU A 56 -12.97 -9.03 -23.06
N ASP A 57 -12.93 -9.63 -24.25
CA ASP A 57 -14.12 -9.95 -25.06
C ASP A 57 -14.83 -11.24 -24.63
N THR A 58 -14.32 -11.89 -23.58
CA THR A 58 -14.87 -13.12 -23.03
C THR A 58 -14.69 -13.16 -21.51
N TYR A 59 -15.56 -13.90 -20.85
CA TYR A 59 -15.41 -14.26 -19.45
C TYR A 59 -14.37 -15.37 -19.28
N ILE A 60 -13.60 -15.29 -18.20
CA ILE A 60 -12.64 -16.30 -17.78
C ILE A 60 -13.14 -16.93 -16.48
N ASP A 61 -13.89 -18.02 -16.60
CA ASP A 61 -14.61 -18.64 -15.48
C ASP A 61 -13.82 -19.78 -14.80
N THR A 62 -12.73 -20.26 -15.41
CA THR A 62 -11.96 -21.40 -14.85
C THR A 62 -11.02 -21.04 -13.71
N THR A 63 -10.93 -19.76 -13.33
CA THR A 63 -10.05 -19.34 -12.24
C THR A 63 -10.56 -19.89 -10.90
N ARG A 64 -9.82 -20.85 -10.31
CA ARG A 64 -10.19 -21.38 -8.98
C ARG A 64 -10.21 -20.30 -7.89
N THR A 65 -9.34 -19.30 -8.03
CA THR A 65 -9.27 -18.13 -7.14
C THR A 65 -9.24 -16.86 -7.99
N PRO A 66 -9.97 -15.80 -7.59
CA PRO A 66 -10.06 -14.56 -8.36
C PRO A 66 -8.82 -13.67 -8.21
N ALA A 67 -7.72 -14.21 -7.66
CA ALA A 67 -6.46 -13.51 -7.50
C ALA A 67 -5.29 -14.51 -7.50
N ASN A 68 -4.15 -14.09 -8.03
CA ASN A 68 -2.91 -14.86 -7.95
C ASN A 68 -1.67 -13.95 -8.09
N VAL A 69 -0.49 -14.56 -7.92
CA VAL A 69 0.81 -13.88 -8.00
C VAL A 69 1.66 -14.44 -9.14
N PHE A 70 2.41 -13.57 -9.80
CA PHE A 70 3.45 -13.91 -10.76
C PHE A 70 4.82 -13.70 -10.12
N SER A 71 5.70 -14.70 -10.23
CA SER A 71 7.07 -14.59 -9.76
C SER A 71 7.98 -15.44 -10.62
N ARG A 72 9.22 -14.98 -10.82
CA ARG A 72 10.30 -15.71 -11.51
C ARG A 72 10.05 -16.01 -13.00
N PHE A 73 9.18 -15.25 -13.65
CA PHE A 73 9.10 -15.22 -15.11
C PHE A 73 10.20 -14.33 -15.68
N GLU A 74 10.83 -14.73 -16.78
CA GLU A 74 11.87 -13.94 -17.44
C GLU A 74 11.33 -12.58 -17.89
N ALA A 75 10.10 -12.56 -18.41
CA ALA A 75 9.39 -11.35 -18.83
C ALA A 75 9.21 -10.31 -17.70
N LEU A 76 9.23 -10.73 -16.43
CA LEU A 76 9.16 -9.81 -15.28
C LEU A 76 10.47 -9.06 -15.02
N ARG A 77 11.61 -9.50 -15.57
CA ARG A 77 12.92 -8.84 -15.42
C ARG A 77 13.25 -8.48 -13.96
N GLY A 78 12.94 -9.37 -13.03
CA GLY A 78 13.15 -9.20 -11.59
C GLY A 78 12.02 -8.50 -10.82
N ALA A 79 10.95 -8.07 -11.49
CA ALA A 79 9.72 -7.61 -10.85
C ALA A 79 8.92 -8.78 -10.25
N GLY A 80 8.03 -8.48 -9.31
CA GLY A 80 6.92 -9.34 -8.94
C GLY A 80 5.64 -8.88 -9.63
N GLY A 81 4.67 -9.78 -9.81
CA GLY A 81 3.37 -9.43 -10.38
C GLY A 81 2.22 -10.00 -9.57
N THR A 82 1.05 -9.41 -9.72
CA THR A 82 -0.23 -9.96 -9.23
C THR A 82 -1.30 -9.76 -10.29
N PHE A 83 -2.32 -10.61 -10.29
CA PHE A 83 -3.56 -10.33 -10.98
C PHE A 83 -4.78 -10.53 -10.08
N PHE A 84 -5.85 -9.80 -10.38
CA PHE A 84 -7.15 -9.87 -9.71
C PHE A 84 -8.29 -9.84 -10.74
N MET A 85 -9.18 -10.81 -10.70
CA MET A 85 -10.41 -10.88 -11.50
C MET A 85 -11.45 -9.95 -10.88
N LEU A 86 -11.58 -8.73 -11.40
CA LEU A 86 -12.44 -7.70 -10.81
C LEU A 86 -13.92 -8.02 -10.97
N ASP A 87 -14.29 -8.58 -12.12
CA ASP A 87 -15.64 -9.09 -12.40
C ASP A 87 -16.08 -10.12 -11.35
N GLN A 88 -15.16 -10.98 -10.90
CA GLN A 88 -15.46 -11.96 -9.86
C GLN A 88 -15.44 -11.37 -8.45
N LEU A 89 -14.48 -10.48 -8.15
CA LEU A 89 -14.36 -9.83 -6.83
C LEU A 89 -15.46 -8.78 -6.58
N GLN A 90 -16.01 -8.19 -7.64
CA GLN A 90 -16.98 -7.11 -7.60
C GLN A 90 -18.22 -7.45 -8.42
N LYS A 91 -18.66 -8.71 -8.33
CA LYS A 91 -19.77 -9.26 -9.13
C LYS A 91 -21.04 -8.41 -9.11
N ASP A 92 -21.33 -7.77 -7.99
CA ASP A 92 -22.52 -6.93 -7.83
C ASP A 92 -22.39 -5.53 -8.47
N ASN A 93 -21.20 -5.17 -8.99
CA ASN A 93 -20.87 -3.86 -9.56
C ASN A 93 -20.23 -3.95 -10.95
N GLU A 94 -20.50 -5.02 -11.68
CA GLU A 94 -19.83 -5.31 -12.95
C GLU A 94 -20.05 -4.23 -14.02
N SER A 95 -21.27 -3.69 -14.13
CA SER A 95 -21.56 -2.58 -15.05
C SER A 95 -20.66 -1.37 -14.78
N ALA A 96 -20.35 -1.08 -13.51
CA ALA A 96 -19.46 0.03 -13.16
C ALA A 96 -18.01 -0.22 -13.60
N LEU A 97 -17.58 -1.48 -13.78
CA LEU A 97 -16.26 -1.82 -14.31
C LEU A 97 -16.15 -1.53 -15.80
N TRP A 98 -17.25 -1.64 -16.54
CA TRP A 98 -17.32 -1.38 -17.98
C TRP A 98 -17.77 0.06 -18.32
N GLY A 99 -18.14 0.84 -17.30
CA GLY A 99 -18.73 2.17 -17.46
C GLY A 99 -20.20 2.11 -17.88
N ASP A 100 -20.84 3.28 -17.96
CA ASP A 100 -22.26 3.41 -18.32
C ASP A 100 -22.51 3.27 -19.85
N ASP A 101 -21.76 2.40 -20.53
CA ASP A 101 -21.92 2.15 -21.97
C ASP A 101 -23.16 1.27 -22.24
N GLU A 102 -23.94 1.59 -23.28
CA GLU A 102 -25.10 0.81 -23.73
C GLU A 102 -24.72 -0.62 -24.15
N ALA A 103 -23.47 -0.86 -24.56
CA ALA A 103 -22.98 -2.20 -24.92
C ALA A 103 -22.95 -3.18 -23.72
N GLY A 104 -22.86 -2.66 -22.49
CA GLY A 104 -22.76 -3.45 -21.26
C GLY A 104 -21.47 -4.28 -21.15
N PRO A 105 -21.35 -5.11 -20.10
CA PRO A 105 -20.21 -6.01 -19.91
C PRO A 105 -20.05 -7.01 -21.06
N GLN A 106 -18.85 -7.10 -21.63
CA GLN A 106 -18.54 -8.04 -22.72
C GLN A 106 -17.73 -9.25 -22.25
N GLY A 107 -17.08 -9.16 -21.11
CA GLY A 107 -16.21 -10.20 -20.58
C GLY A 107 -15.55 -9.80 -19.26
N SER A 108 -14.52 -10.56 -18.88
CA SER A 108 -13.82 -10.34 -17.62
C SER A 108 -13.00 -9.04 -17.63
N VAL A 109 -12.91 -8.43 -16.46
CA VAL A 109 -12.06 -7.24 -16.21
C VAL A 109 -10.98 -7.63 -15.23
N ILE A 110 -9.72 -7.50 -15.61
CA ILE A 110 -8.57 -7.92 -14.81
C ILE A 110 -7.76 -6.71 -14.36
N ALA A 111 -7.36 -6.71 -13.10
CA ALA A 111 -6.29 -5.88 -12.59
C ALA A 111 -4.99 -6.66 -12.66
N CYS A 112 -3.92 -6.08 -13.20
CA CYS A 112 -2.58 -6.63 -12.99
C CYS A 112 -1.63 -5.55 -12.49
N ASP A 113 -0.87 -5.85 -11.44
CA ASP A 113 0.10 -4.92 -10.86
C ASP A 113 1.50 -5.54 -10.89
N PHE A 114 2.49 -4.75 -11.31
CA PHE A 114 3.91 -5.07 -11.22
C PHE A 114 4.54 -4.30 -10.06
N TYR A 115 5.27 -5.01 -9.20
CA TYR A 115 5.99 -4.45 -8.06
C TYR A 115 7.50 -4.55 -8.28
N ASN A 116 8.24 -3.56 -7.80
CA ASN A 116 9.67 -3.43 -8.13
C ASN A 116 9.89 -3.36 -9.65
N ALA A 117 9.02 -2.59 -10.32
CA ALA A 117 8.82 -2.62 -11.77
C ALA A 117 9.84 -1.76 -12.55
N GLY A 118 10.92 -1.31 -11.93
CA GLY A 118 11.86 -0.35 -12.54
C GLY A 118 12.44 -0.80 -13.89
N SER A 119 12.65 -2.11 -14.07
CA SER A 119 13.11 -2.72 -15.33
C SER A 119 12.04 -2.81 -16.44
N LEU A 120 10.78 -2.51 -16.10
CA LEU A 120 9.62 -2.51 -17.00
C LEU A 120 9.09 -1.09 -17.29
N MET A 121 9.45 -0.08 -16.49
CA MET A 121 8.93 1.29 -16.59
C MET A 121 9.16 1.97 -17.95
N SER A 122 10.21 1.57 -18.67
CA SER A 122 10.57 2.14 -19.98
C SER A 122 9.82 1.52 -21.15
N LEU A 123 9.12 0.40 -20.93
CA LEU A 123 8.36 -0.27 -21.98
C LEU A 123 7.13 0.54 -22.37
N PRO A 124 6.71 0.52 -23.65
CA PRO A 124 5.43 1.07 -24.03
C PRO A 124 4.29 0.26 -23.41
N ASP A 125 3.14 0.90 -23.22
CA ASP A 125 1.99 0.29 -22.54
C ASP A 125 1.51 -0.98 -23.26
N SER A 126 1.53 -0.99 -24.59
CA SER A 126 1.20 -2.16 -25.39
C SER A 126 2.12 -3.36 -25.13
N GLU A 127 3.41 -3.14 -24.86
CA GLU A 127 4.34 -4.24 -24.55
C GLU A 127 4.08 -4.82 -23.16
N LEU A 128 3.64 -3.98 -22.21
CA LEU A 128 3.23 -4.43 -20.87
C LEU A 128 1.96 -5.29 -20.94
N ILE A 129 0.99 -4.90 -21.76
CA ILE A 129 -0.21 -5.69 -22.01
C ILE A 129 0.14 -6.99 -22.73
N ASP A 130 1.05 -6.96 -23.70
CA ASP A 130 1.53 -8.17 -24.37
C ASP A 130 2.21 -9.15 -23.40
N ILE A 131 3.10 -8.68 -22.52
CA ILE A 131 3.71 -9.50 -21.47
C ILE A 131 2.62 -10.17 -20.61
N LEU A 132 1.61 -9.41 -20.20
CA LEU A 132 0.52 -9.95 -19.40
C LEU A 132 -0.27 -11.01 -20.16
N MET A 133 -0.75 -10.70 -21.36
CA MET A 133 -1.69 -11.54 -22.11
C MET A 133 -1.03 -12.73 -22.82
N LYS A 134 0.26 -12.63 -23.17
CA LYS A 134 0.98 -13.67 -23.92
C LYS A 134 1.86 -14.54 -23.03
N ASP A 135 2.48 -13.97 -22.01
CA ASP A 135 3.52 -14.67 -21.22
C ASP A 135 3.06 -15.03 -19.80
N LEU A 136 2.28 -14.16 -19.13
CA LEU A 136 2.00 -14.32 -17.70
C LEU A 136 0.63 -14.93 -17.42
N LEU A 137 -0.44 -14.32 -17.93
CA LEU A 137 -1.81 -14.73 -17.66
C LEU A 137 -2.12 -16.15 -18.17
N PRO A 138 -1.75 -16.54 -19.41
CA PRO A 138 -1.99 -17.90 -19.90
C PRO A 138 -1.30 -19.00 -19.10
N GLU A 139 -0.12 -18.71 -18.53
CA GLU A 139 0.62 -19.63 -17.66
C GLU A 139 -0.09 -19.87 -16.32
N ALA A 140 -0.82 -18.85 -15.82
CA ALA A 140 -1.63 -19.00 -14.63
C ALA A 140 -2.99 -19.66 -14.93
N VAL A 141 -3.65 -19.26 -16.03
CA VAL A 141 -4.96 -19.76 -16.45
C VAL A 141 -4.98 -19.81 -17.99
N PRO A 142 -4.96 -21.02 -18.61
CA PRO A 142 -4.81 -21.16 -20.06
C PRO A 142 -5.86 -20.44 -20.92
N GLU A 143 -7.07 -20.22 -20.40
CA GLU A 143 -8.16 -19.54 -21.13
C GLU A 143 -7.81 -18.10 -21.53
N PHE A 144 -6.93 -17.42 -20.79
CA PHE A 144 -6.46 -16.09 -21.18
C PHE A 144 -5.80 -16.07 -22.56
N GLY A 145 -5.19 -17.19 -23.00
CA GLY A 145 -4.57 -17.29 -24.31
C GLY A 145 -5.57 -17.26 -25.48
N GLN A 146 -6.86 -17.39 -25.21
CA GLN A 146 -7.93 -17.35 -26.23
C GLN A 146 -8.70 -16.02 -26.23
N ALA A 147 -8.57 -15.23 -25.16
CA ALA A 147 -9.26 -13.97 -25.01
C ALA A 147 -8.59 -12.84 -25.81
N LYS A 148 -9.38 -11.86 -26.23
CA LYS A 148 -8.90 -10.63 -26.86
C LYS A 148 -9.09 -9.45 -25.92
N VAL A 149 -8.11 -8.56 -25.94
CA VAL A 149 -8.20 -7.29 -25.23
C VAL A 149 -9.14 -6.36 -26.01
N VAL A 150 -10.24 -5.98 -25.36
CA VAL A 150 -11.18 -4.96 -25.84
C VAL A 150 -10.63 -3.57 -25.56
N ASP A 151 -10.15 -3.36 -24.35
CA ASP A 151 -9.50 -2.12 -23.93
C ASP A 151 -8.47 -2.39 -22.83
N SER A 152 -7.57 -1.44 -22.63
CA SER A 152 -6.58 -1.51 -21.56
C SER A 152 -6.16 -0.14 -21.06
N TRP A 153 -5.82 -0.08 -19.79
CA TRP A 153 -5.23 1.10 -19.17
C TRP A 153 -3.96 0.71 -18.42
N VAL A 154 -2.93 1.57 -18.48
CA VAL A 154 -1.65 1.37 -17.80
C VAL A 154 -1.27 2.65 -17.05
N GLY A 155 -1.05 2.52 -15.74
CA GLY A 155 -0.52 3.56 -14.88
C GLY A 155 0.89 3.22 -14.40
N LYS A 156 1.83 4.16 -14.57
CA LYS A 156 3.23 4.00 -14.14
C LYS A 156 3.54 4.94 -12.98
N TYR A 157 3.97 4.36 -11.87
CA TYR A 157 4.08 5.05 -10.58
C TYR A 157 5.51 4.94 -10.01
N PRO A 158 6.43 5.82 -10.43
CA PRO A 158 7.81 5.76 -10.00
C PRO A 158 7.95 6.13 -8.50
N GLY A 159 8.61 5.25 -7.74
CA GLY A 159 8.85 5.40 -6.31
C GLY A 159 7.60 5.60 -5.45
N ALA A 160 6.44 5.09 -5.89
CA ALA A 160 5.17 5.36 -5.24
C ALA A 160 4.94 4.53 -3.96
N VAL A 161 5.49 3.32 -3.90
CA VAL A 161 5.31 2.41 -2.77
C VAL A 161 6.53 2.48 -1.84
N SER A 162 6.27 2.59 -0.53
CA SER A 162 7.30 2.69 0.49
C SER A 162 8.26 1.50 0.46
N TRP A 163 9.56 1.77 0.44
CA TRP A 163 10.61 0.74 0.45
C TRP A 163 11.29 0.65 1.82
N PHE A 164 11.31 -0.55 2.39
CA PHE A 164 11.88 -0.80 3.72
C PHE A 164 13.11 -1.68 3.61
N SER A 165 14.29 -1.07 3.63
CA SER A 165 15.56 -1.80 3.73
C SER A 165 15.81 -2.32 5.16
N PRO A 166 16.69 -3.31 5.36
CA PRO A 166 17.09 -3.74 6.70
C PRO A 166 17.51 -2.55 7.58
N GLY A 167 16.99 -2.51 8.81
CA GLY A 167 17.22 -1.40 9.75
C GLY A 167 16.37 -0.14 9.51
N SER A 168 15.51 -0.09 8.48
CA SER A 168 14.67 1.08 8.19
C SER A 168 13.56 1.35 9.20
N PHE A 169 13.23 0.40 10.08
CA PHE A 169 12.12 0.53 11.03
C PHE A 169 12.21 1.79 11.90
N THR A 170 13.41 2.12 12.40
CA THR A 170 13.64 3.29 13.26
C THR A 170 13.58 4.63 12.50
N ARG A 171 13.61 4.59 11.16
CA ARG A 171 13.46 5.76 10.29
C ARG A 171 12.01 6.09 9.99
N ARG A 172 11.09 5.14 10.17
CA ARG A 172 9.64 5.39 10.02
C ARG A 172 9.18 6.46 11.03
N PRO A 173 8.38 7.45 10.62
CA PRO A 173 7.86 8.46 11.53
C PRO A 173 6.88 7.80 12.52
N PRO A 174 6.90 8.18 13.81
CA PRO A 174 5.85 7.80 14.74
C PRO A 174 4.58 8.63 14.47
N VAL A 175 3.41 8.06 14.74
CA VAL A 175 2.11 8.73 14.57
C VAL A 175 2.02 10.04 15.36
N GLN A 176 2.69 10.10 16.50
CA GLN A 176 2.72 11.26 17.38
C GLN A 176 3.56 12.44 16.84
N GLY A 177 4.34 12.24 15.76
CA GLY A 177 5.28 13.24 15.25
C GLY A 177 6.47 13.44 16.19
N ALA A 178 6.82 14.69 16.47
CA ALA A 178 7.87 15.09 17.41
C ALA A 178 7.27 15.97 18.53
N PRO A 179 6.44 15.42 19.43
CA PRO A 179 5.58 16.24 20.30
C PRO A 179 6.30 17.22 21.22
N GLN A 180 7.54 16.93 21.61
CA GLN A 180 8.35 17.82 22.46
C GLN A 180 8.91 19.03 21.69
N GLU A 181 9.09 18.89 20.37
CA GLU A 181 9.67 19.94 19.50
C GLU A 181 8.56 20.67 18.73
N LEU A 182 7.59 19.92 18.24
CA LEU A 182 6.55 20.33 17.29
C LEU A 182 5.21 19.68 17.70
N PRO A 183 4.57 20.15 18.78
CA PRO A 183 3.37 19.52 19.37
C PRO A 183 2.16 19.52 18.42
N GLY A 184 2.07 20.52 17.54
CA GLY A 184 0.99 20.66 16.55
C GLY A 184 1.13 19.78 15.30
N ILE A 185 2.10 18.85 15.25
CA ILE A 185 2.33 18.00 14.08
C ILE A 185 2.20 16.52 14.46
N THR A 186 1.34 15.80 13.74
CA THR A 186 1.22 14.33 13.77
C THR A 186 1.47 13.74 12.38
N CYS A 187 1.67 12.42 12.30
CA CYS A 187 1.96 11.72 11.05
C CYS A 187 0.91 10.64 10.78
N ALA A 188 0.49 10.49 9.54
CA ALA A 188 -0.42 9.43 9.10
C ALA A 188 0.11 8.74 7.84
N GLY A 189 -0.35 7.52 7.61
CA GLY A 189 0.05 6.68 6.49
C GLY A 189 0.34 5.24 6.92
N ASP A 190 0.26 4.32 5.97
CA ASP A 190 0.57 2.90 6.13
C ASP A 190 1.98 2.64 6.72
N TRP A 191 2.96 3.46 6.36
CA TRP A 191 4.34 3.37 6.81
C TRP A 191 4.61 4.04 8.17
N VAL A 192 3.62 4.67 8.80
CA VAL A 192 3.78 5.29 10.13
C VAL A 192 3.86 4.21 11.22
N ARG A 193 4.60 4.46 12.29
CA ARG A 193 4.61 3.60 13.50
C ARG A 193 3.52 4.04 14.46
N LEU A 194 2.60 3.14 14.80
CA LEU A 194 1.46 3.44 15.68
C LEU A 194 1.80 3.33 17.18
N GLY A 195 2.93 2.69 17.51
CA GLY A 195 3.34 2.42 18.91
C GLY A 195 2.98 0.99 19.33
N SER A 196 3.63 0.46 20.39
CA SER A 196 3.61 -0.98 20.72
C SER A 196 2.23 -1.61 20.83
N ASP A 197 1.28 -0.87 21.39
CA ASP A 197 -0.02 -1.42 21.78
C ASP A 197 -0.97 -1.45 20.59
N LEU A 198 -0.94 -0.41 19.76
CA LEU A 198 -1.73 -0.31 18.54
C LEU A 198 -1.09 -1.09 17.37
N GLU A 199 0.23 -1.15 17.27
CA GLU A 199 0.90 -1.88 16.19
C GLU A 199 0.55 -3.39 16.21
N GLN A 200 0.23 -3.94 17.39
CA GLN A 200 -0.16 -5.34 17.56
C GLN A 200 -1.64 -5.60 17.32
N THR A 201 -2.49 -4.59 17.53
CA THR A 201 -3.96 -4.68 17.51
C THR A 201 -4.60 -3.98 16.32
N THR A 202 -3.81 -3.37 15.43
CA THR A 202 -4.29 -2.73 14.19
C THR A 202 -3.83 -3.49 12.95
N ALA A 203 -4.28 -3.07 11.77
CA ALA A 203 -3.94 -3.71 10.49
C ALA A 203 -2.42 -3.92 10.34
N LYS A 204 -2.03 -5.20 10.19
CA LYS A 204 -0.64 -5.69 10.21
C LYS A 204 0.04 -5.69 8.82
N GLY A 205 -0.40 -4.81 7.92
CA GLY A 205 0.12 -4.69 6.56
C GLY A 205 0.24 -3.24 6.11
N LEU A 206 0.96 -3.03 5.01
CA LEU A 206 1.04 -1.72 4.34
C LEU A 206 -0.16 -1.59 3.41
N CYS A 207 -1.32 -1.34 4.01
CA CYS A 207 -2.60 -1.38 3.33
C CYS A 207 -3.38 -0.09 3.54
N GLN A 208 -4.42 0.10 2.73
CA GLN A 208 -5.28 1.28 2.79
C GLN A 208 -5.98 1.40 4.14
N GLU A 209 -6.37 0.28 4.74
CA GLU A 209 -6.99 0.20 6.05
C GLU A 209 -6.06 0.73 7.13
N ARG A 210 -4.76 0.40 7.04
CA ARG A 210 -3.76 0.92 7.97
C ARG A 210 -3.58 2.42 7.81
N ALA A 211 -3.50 2.92 6.58
CA ALA A 211 -3.43 4.35 6.31
C ALA A 211 -4.64 5.09 6.90
N TYR A 212 -5.85 4.56 6.69
CA TYR A 212 -7.09 5.08 7.25
C TYR A 212 -7.07 5.14 8.78
N VAL A 213 -6.78 4.00 9.43
CA VAL A 213 -6.70 3.90 10.90
C VAL A 213 -5.64 4.83 11.48
N SER A 214 -4.47 4.92 10.84
CA SER A 214 -3.40 5.82 11.28
C SER A 214 -3.81 7.29 11.18
N GLY A 215 -4.62 7.65 10.18
CA GLY A 215 -5.17 8.99 10.02
C GLY A 215 -6.12 9.36 11.15
N ILE A 216 -7.06 8.46 11.48
CA ILE A 216 -7.95 8.63 12.64
C ILE A 216 -7.14 8.81 13.92
N HIS A 217 -6.14 7.95 14.14
CA HIS A 217 -5.34 8.02 15.35
C HIS A 217 -4.51 9.31 15.44
N ALA A 218 -3.89 9.73 14.33
CA ALA A 218 -3.15 10.99 14.25
C ALA A 218 -4.05 12.21 14.51
N ALA A 219 -5.31 12.17 14.03
CA ALA A 219 -6.29 13.21 14.29
C ALA A 219 -6.70 13.25 15.77
N ASN A 220 -7.04 12.11 16.38
CA ASN A 220 -7.39 12.04 17.81
C ASN A 220 -6.25 12.58 18.70
N ILE A 221 -5.00 12.19 18.43
CA ILE A 221 -3.83 12.71 19.16
C ILE A 221 -3.73 14.23 19.03
N LEU A 222 -3.96 14.76 17.84
CA LEU A 222 -3.87 16.19 17.61
C LEU A 222 -4.99 16.94 18.35
N LEU A 223 -6.22 16.43 18.30
CA LEU A 223 -7.35 16.96 19.05
C LEU A 223 -7.07 16.97 20.56
N ASP A 224 -6.47 15.91 21.11
CA ASP A 224 -6.08 15.85 22.53
C ASP A 224 -5.07 16.94 22.93
N ARG A 225 -4.26 17.43 21.99
CA ARG A 225 -3.24 18.45 22.25
C ARG A 225 -3.75 19.87 22.09
N ILE A 226 -4.57 20.12 21.07
CA ILE A 226 -4.96 21.47 20.68
C ILE A 226 -6.36 21.85 21.17
N VAL A 227 -7.19 20.86 21.52
CA VAL A 227 -8.57 21.10 21.94
C VAL A 227 -8.72 20.79 23.44
N PRO A 228 -9.21 21.76 24.24
CA PRO A 228 -9.49 21.52 25.66
C PRO A 228 -10.48 20.36 25.84
N ALA A 229 -10.26 19.52 26.86
CA ALA A 229 -11.16 18.39 27.16
C ALA A 229 -12.63 18.81 27.41
N SER A 230 -12.86 20.08 27.78
CA SER A 230 -14.18 20.67 27.99
C SER A 230 -14.95 21.02 26.72
N SER A 231 -14.34 20.91 25.53
CA SER A 231 -14.98 21.26 24.25
C SER A 231 -16.04 20.27 23.77
N GLY A 232 -16.13 19.09 24.38
CA GLY A 232 -17.08 18.04 24.00
C GLY A 232 -16.81 17.39 22.64
N GLN A 233 -15.61 17.54 22.07
CA GLN A 233 -15.26 16.81 20.85
C GLN A 233 -14.93 15.34 21.16
N ASP A 234 -15.75 14.46 20.59
CA ASP A 234 -15.58 13.01 20.71
C ASP A 234 -14.44 12.52 19.84
N ARG A 235 -13.67 11.58 20.40
CA ARG A 235 -12.59 10.89 19.68
C ARG A 235 -13.23 9.78 18.86
N GLN A 236 -12.77 9.63 17.63
CA GLN A 236 -13.23 8.53 16.80
C GLN A 236 -12.65 7.22 17.30
N GLU A 237 -13.51 6.23 17.51
CA GLU A 237 -13.09 4.91 17.97
C GLU A 237 -12.29 4.19 16.89
N VAL A 238 -11.17 3.57 17.29
CA VAL A 238 -10.38 2.69 16.43
C VAL A 238 -10.60 1.25 16.88
N LEU A 239 -11.30 0.47 16.05
CA LEU A 239 -11.58 -0.92 16.35
C LEU A 239 -10.32 -1.78 16.21
N PRO A 240 -10.05 -2.69 17.17
CA PRO A 240 -8.95 -3.62 17.05
C PRO A 240 -9.24 -4.67 15.97
N ILE A 241 -8.19 -5.18 15.32
CA ILE A 241 -8.30 -6.33 14.43
C ILE A 241 -8.68 -7.57 15.22
N ARG A 242 -9.34 -8.50 14.53
CA ARG A 242 -9.65 -9.82 15.09
C ARG A 242 -8.38 -10.51 15.54
N ASP A 243 -8.47 -11.15 16.69
CA ASP A 243 -7.43 -12.03 17.20
C ASP A 243 -7.13 -13.19 16.24
N ASP A 244 -5.86 -13.60 16.18
CA ASP A 244 -5.47 -14.81 15.44
C ASP A 244 -6.17 -16.05 16.03
N GLU A 245 -6.47 -17.01 15.16
CA GLU A 245 -7.17 -18.24 15.55
C GLU A 245 -6.33 -19.08 16.53
N PHE A 246 -7.00 -19.76 17.46
CA PHE A 246 -6.33 -20.53 18.53
C PHE A 246 -5.26 -21.51 18.00
N PRO A 247 -5.50 -22.32 16.96
CA PRO A 247 -4.49 -23.24 16.45
C PRO A 247 -3.21 -22.53 15.99
N PHE A 248 -3.35 -21.37 15.34
CA PHE A 248 -2.22 -20.56 14.91
C PHE A 248 -1.44 -20.00 16.10
N LYS A 249 -2.14 -19.42 17.09
CA LYS A 249 -1.51 -18.89 18.31
C LYS A 249 -0.71 -19.98 19.05
N ALA A 250 -1.32 -21.15 19.26
CA ALA A 250 -0.68 -22.29 19.91
C ALA A 250 0.55 -22.78 19.13
N GLY A 251 0.42 -22.96 17.81
CA GLY A 251 1.52 -23.37 16.94
C GLY A 251 2.69 -22.38 16.95
N SER A 252 2.40 -21.08 16.87
CA SER A 252 3.41 -20.01 16.93
C SER A 252 4.15 -19.98 18.27
N GLN A 253 3.43 -20.14 19.40
CA GLN A 253 4.04 -20.21 20.73
C GLN A 253 4.94 -21.44 20.88
N LEU A 254 4.47 -22.62 20.45
CA LEU A 254 5.27 -23.84 20.48
C LEU A 254 6.53 -23.68 19.62
N ASN A 255 6.40 -23.16 18.40
CA ASN A 255 7.53 -22.90 17.51
C ASN A 255 8.55 -21.96 18.16
N LYS A 256 8.10 -20.89 18.84
CA LYS A 256 9.01 -19.98 19.58
C LYS A 256 9.78 -20.69 20.69
N GLN A 257 9.19 -21.66 21.38
CA GLN A 257 9.91 -22.44 22.40
C GLN A 257 10.91 -23.40 21.78
N VAL A 258 10.52 -24.09 20.71
CA VAL A 258 11.40 -25.02 19.96
C VAL A 258 12.61 -24.28 19.38
N MET A 259 12.40 -23.10 18.79
CA MET A 259 13.47 -22.28 18.19
C MET A 259 14.44 -21.65 19.22
N LYS A 260 14.18 -21.76 20.53
CA LYS A 260 15.18 -21.40 21.56
C LYS A 260 16.25 -22.46 21.72
N VAL A 261 15.95 -23.71 21.38
CA VAL A 261 16.82 -24.87 21.61
C VAL A 261 17.42 -25.40 20.32
N LEU A 262 16.69 -25.28 19.20
CA LEU A 262 17.22 -25.61 17.88
C LEU A 262 18.22 -24.54 17.41
N PRO A 263 19.42 -24.94 16.95
CA PRO A 263 20.34 -24.03 16.29
C PRO A 263 19.65 -23.38 15.09
N ARG A 264 19.87 -22.07 14.89
CA ARG A 264 19.42 -21.37 13.67
C ARG A 264 20.29 -21.83 12.49
N PHE A 265 19.98 -22.99 11.94
CA PHE A 265 20.73 -23.59 10.83
C PHE A 265 20.64 -22.79 9.50
N TRP A 266 19.76 -21.79 9.42
CA TRP A 266 19.39 -21.11 8.17
C TRP A 266 19.72 -19.61 8.13
N VAL A 267 20.51 -19.10 9.07
CA VAL A 267 21.00 -17.70 9.01
C VAL A 267 22.52 -17.74 8.95
N ARG A 268 23.06 -17.79 7.73
CA ARG A 268 24.38 -17.26 7.41
C ARG A 268 24.20 -15.92 6.71
#